data_AF-A0A383DY63-F1
#
_entry.id   AF-A0A383DY63-F1
#
_cell.length_a   1.000
_cell.length_b   1.000
_cell.length_c   1.000
_cell.angle_alpha   90.00
_cell.angle_beta   90.00
_cell.angle_gamma   90.00
#
_symmetry.space_group_name_H-M   'P 1'
#
loop_
_entity.id
_entity.type
_entity.pdbx_description
1 polymer ?
#
loop_
_entity_poly.entity_id
_entity_poly.type
_entity_poly.pdbx_seq_one_letter_code
_entity_poly.pdbx_strand_id
1 'polypeptide(L)'
;SINGVIALTLNSSDLAGNIVPVNSITGLSALRVDNTTPVFSSFSPDTGAFINALNIFGWTLSETIESGSVAFEKKSGPGIDTTLILDATELVAGERLHSAFANYGESFLEDSTIYDIIFTSIDTAGNIGLDTIANVSYDTTAPKITLTFDQLSRDNYTYSTADSVVLVTATWDERAEPTEPTPTISVDYGGGEGLEQDISDSAMTMSGGDSTIWTLEITIPSGDFNNGNVLFT
;
A
#
# COMPACT_ATOMS: atom_id res chain seq x y z
N SER A 1 3.42 -17.60 -22.11
CA SER A 1 4.41 -18.57 -22.65
C SER A 1 3.90 -19.02 -24.01
N ILE A 2 4.73 -19.03 -25.06
CA ILE A 2 4.27 -19.31 -26.44
C ILE A 2 3.58 -20.69 -26.52
N ASN A 3 2.26 -20.70 -26.61
CA ASN A 3 1.44 -21.92 -26.64
C ASN A 3 1.27 -22.46 -28.07
N GLY A 4 2.42 -22.81 -28.67
CA GLY A 4 2.48 -23.71 -29.81
C GLY A 4 2.91 -23.09 -31.14
N VAL A 5 3.45 -23.96 -32.00
CA VAL A 5 3.78 -23.66 -33.39
C VAL A 5 3.02 -24.62 -34.28
N ILE A 6 2.19 -24.10 -35.18
CA ILE A 6 1.51 -24.89 -36.19
C ILE A 6 2.38 -24.89 -37.44
N ALA A 7 2.87 -26.07 -37.82
CA ALA A 7 3.54 -26.28 -39.10
C ALA A 7 2.50 -26.47 -40.22
N LEU A 8 2.65 -25.73 -41.31
CA LEU A 8 1.77 -25.83 -42.46
C LEU A 8 2.34 -26.81 -43.49
N THR A 9 1.53 -27.79 -43.93
CA THR A 9 1.90 -28.72 -45.01
C THR A 9 0.97 -28.54 -46.20
N LEU A 10 1.54 -28.35 -47.39
CA LEU A 10 0.79 -28.25 -48.66
C LEU A 10 0.98 -29.55 -49.47
N ASN A 11 -0.12 -30.26 -49.74
CA ASN A 11 -0.13 -31.41 -50.64
C ASN A 11 -0.92 -31.04 -51.90
N SER A 12 -0.20 -30.74 -52.99
CA SER A 12 -0.81 -30.32 -54.25
C SER A 12 0.01 -30.78 -55.45
N SER A 13 -0.64 -30.83 -56.61
CA SER A 13 0.00 -31.04 -57.91
C SER A 13 -0.55 -30.03 -58.92
N ASP A 14 0.24 -29.73 -59.96
CA ASP A 14 -0.26 -28.95 -61.09
C ASP A 14 -1.23 -29.76 -61.98
N LEU A 15 -1.75 -29.14 -63.05
CA LEU A 15 -2.68 -29.79 -63.98
C LEU A 15 -2.06 -30.97 -64.75
N ALA A 16 -0.72 -31.02 -64.83
CA ALA A 16 0.03 -32.11 -65.45
C ALA A 16 0.41 -33.22 -64.46
N GLY A 17 0.11 -33.05 -63.16
CA GLY A 17 0.37 -34.04 -62.10
C GLY A 17 1.73 -33.90 -61.40
N ASN A 18 2.48 -32.81 -61.61
CA ASN A 18 3.74 -32.59 -60.90
C ASN A 18 3.46 -32.19 -59.44
N ILE A 19 3.91 -32.99 -58.47
CA ILE A 19 3.74 -32.71 -57.03
C ILE A 19 4.59 -31.50 -56.63
N VAL A 20 4.05 -30.61 -55.79
CA VAL A 20 4.80 -29.50 -55.20
C VAL A 20 5.81 -30.02 -54.17
N PRO A 21 7.13 -29.85 -54.38
CA PRO A 21 8.13 -30.22 -53.38
C PRO A 21 8.06 -29.29 -52.15
N VAL A 22 8.33 -29.81 -50.95
CA VAL A 22 8.31 -29.01 -49.70
C VAL A 22 9.27 -27.82 -49.74
N ASN A 23 10.41 -27.95 -50.41
CA ASN A 23 11.40 -26.88 -50.58
C ASN A 23 11.01 -25.83 -51.63
N SER A 24 9.94 -26.07 -52.39
CA SER A 24 9.36 -25.08 -53.30
C SER A 24 8.30 -24.20 -52.63
N ILE A 25 7.94 -24.46 -51.36
CA ILE A 25 7.08 -23.59 -50.57
C ILE A 25 7.90 -22.38 -50.11
N THR A 26 7.55 -21.19 -50.58
CA THR A 26 8.18 -19.91 -50.21
C THR A 26 7.20 -19.01 -49.44
N GLY A 27 7.70 -18.20 -48.51
CA GLY A 27 6.87 -17.33 -47.67
C GLY A 27 6.85 -17.82 -46.21
N LEU A 28 5.68 -17.80 -45.57
CA LEU A 28 5.49 -18.27 -44.20
C LEU A 28 5.23 -19.78 -44.18
N SER A 29 5.95 -20.51 -43.32
CA SER A 29 5.81 -21.97 -43.15
C SER A 29 5.31 -22.39 -41.76
N ALA A 30 5.17 -21.42 -40.85
CA ALA A 30 4.75 -21.65 -39.47
C ALA A 30 3.86 -20.51 -38.98
N LEU A 31 2.84 -20.86 -38.20
CA LEU A 31 2.03 -19.93 -37.42
C LEU A 31 2.33 -20.14 -35.94
N ARG A 32 2.66 -19.07 -35.22
CA ARG A 32 2.72 -19.08 -33.76
C ARG A 32 1.35 -18.74 -33.22
N VAL A 33 0.87 -19.53 -32.28
CA VAL A 33 -0.39 -19.26 -31.57
C VAL A 33 -0.03 -18.93 -30.14
N ASP A 34 -0.51 -17.77 -29.70
CA ASP A 34 -0.55 -17.43 -28.31
C ASP A 34 -1.95 -16.95 -27.97
N ASN A 35 -2.55 -17.56 -26.97
CA ASN A 35 -3.92 -17.30 -26.53
C ASN A 35 -3.98 -17.11 -25.01
N THR A 36 -2.84 -16.83 -24.37
CA THR A 36 -2.80 -16.48 -22.96
C THR A 36 -2.82 -14.97 -22.80
N THR A 37 -3.80 -14.48 -22.06
CA THR A 37 -3.82 -13.09 -21.62
C THR A 37 -2.79 -12.90 -20.50
N PRO A 38 -1.95 -11.85 -20.55
CA PRO A 38 -1.07 -11.52 -19.45
C PRO A 38 -1.87 -11.09 -18.22
N VAL A 39 -1.42 -11.50 -17.04
CA VAL A 39 -2.07 -11.21 -15.76
C VAL A 39 -1.04 -10.66 -14.77
N PHE A 40 -1.32 -9.48 -14.24
CA PHE A 40 -0.68 -8.98 -13.02
C PHE A 40 -1.43 -9.53 -11.80
N SER A 41 -0.67 -9.96 -10.80
CA SER A 41 -1.20 -10.59 -9.59
C SER A 41 -0.29 -10.31 -8.39
N SER A 42 -0.69 -10.75 -7.19
CA SER A 42 0.12 -10.60 -5.98
C SER A 42 0.57 -9.16 -5.74
N PHE A 43 -0.36 -8.21 -5.92
CA PHE A 43 -0.09 -6.80 -5.78
C PHE A 43 0.32 -6.43 -4.36
N SER A 44 1.23 -5.48 -4.25
CA SER A 44 1.53 -4.75 -3.03
C SER A 44 1.81 -3.30 -3.43
N PRO A 45 1.08 -2.29 -2.94
CA PRO A 45 -0.16 -2.40 -2.15
C PRO A 45 -1.27 -3.19 -2.86
N ASP A 46 -2.23 -3.71 -2.10
CA ASP A 46 -3.42 -4.40 -2.62
C ASP A 46 -4.69 -3.57 -2.38
N THR A 47 -5.84 -4.08 -2.82
CA THR A 47 -7.14 -3.42 -2.77
C THR A 47 -7.47 -2.94 -1.35
N GLY A 48 -7.85 -1.67 -1.23
CA GLY A 48 -8.19 -1.03 0.05
C GLY A 48 -6.99 -0.57 0.88
N ALA A 49 -5.77 -0.68 0.38
CA ALA A 49 -4.58 -0.24 1.10
C ALA A 49 -4.56 1.27 1.35
N PHE A 50 -3.94 1.65 2.47
CA PHE A 50 -3.53 3.02 2.80
C PHE A 50 -2.03 3.13 2.55
N ILE A 51 -1.61 4.13 1.79
CA ILE A 51 -0.21 4.32 1.39
C ILE A 51 0.22 5.77 1.56
N ASN A 52 1.48 5.97 1.94
CA ASN A 52 2.10 7.29 2.10
C ASN A 52 3.41 7.43 1.30
N ALA A 53 3.75 6.43 0.49
CA ALA A 53 4.97 6.37 -0.29
C ALA A 53 4.71 5.71 -1.64
N LEU A 54 5.51 6.06 -2.65
CA LEU A 54 5.38 5.54 -4.01
C LEU A 54 6.44 4.48 -4.36
N ASN A 55 7.36 4.16 -3.45
CA ASN A 55 8.42 3.16 -3.66
C ASN A 55 8.05 1.76 -3.16
N ILE A 56 6.76 1.49 -3.00
CA ILE A 56 6.21 0.27 -2.40
C ILE A 56 5.38 -0.54 -3.40
N PHE A 57 5.50 -0.29 -4.70
CA PHE A 57 4.75 -1.06 -5.70
C PHE A 57 5.50 -2.35 -6.08
N GLY A 58 4.80 -3.47 -6.01
CA GLY A 58 5.26 -4.81 -6.36
C GLY A 58 4.11 -5.65 -6.91
N TRP A 59 4.44 -6.64 -7.73
CA TRP A 59 3.48 -7.52 -8.41
C TRP A 59 4.18 -8.78 -8.95
N THR A 60 3.39 -9.76 -9.37
CA THR A 60 3.81 -10.89 -10.20
C THR A 60 3.14 -10.80 -11.56
N LEU A 61 3.93 -10.84 -12.63
CA LEU A 61 3.45 -10.84 -14.01
C LEU A 61 3.52 -12.25 -14.62
N SER A 62 2.42 -12.75 -15.17
CA SER A 62 2.31 -14.14 -15.66
C SER A 62 3.22 -14.46 -16.85
N GLU A 63 3.55 -13.46 -17.68
CA GLU A 63 4.44 -13.59 -18.82
C GLU A 63 5.02 -12.24 -19.26
N THR A 64 6.11 -12.26 -20.02
CA THR A 64 6.72 -11.02 -20.52
C THR A 64 5.82 -10.38 -21.56
N ILE A 65 5.54 -9.10 -21.40
CA ILE A 65 4.64 -8.34 -22.26
C ILE A 65 5.42 -7.42 -23.21
N GLU A 66 4.79 -7.02 -24.32
CA GLU A 66 5.36 -6.07 -25.29
C GLU A 66 5.21 -4.63 -24.81
N SER A 67 4.09 -4.30 -24.17
CA SER A 67 3.85 -2.99 -23.58
C SER A 67 2.89 -3.06 -22.40
N GLY A 68 2.95 -2.06 -21.52
CA GLY A 68 2.00 -1.91 -20.43
C GLY A 68 1.95 -0.50 -19.86
N SER A 69 0.85 -0.19 -19.18
CA SER A 69 0.61 1.10 -18.55
C SER A 69 -0.14 0.94 -17.23
N VAL A 70 0.06 1.90 -16.33
CA VAL A 70 -0.63 1.96 -15.03
C VAL A 70 -1.39 3.27 -14.93
N ALA A 71 -2.72 3.20 -14.90
CA ALA A 71 -3.57 4.36 -14.68
C ALA A 71 -3.97 4.44 -13.20
N PHE A 72 -3.87 5.62 -12.61
CA PHE A 72 -4.40 5.95 -11.30
C PHE A 72 -5.64 6.80 -11.54
N GLU A 73 -6.81 6.17 -11.48
CA GLU A 73 -8.10 6.82 -11.67
C GLU A 73 -8.63 7.32 -10.34
N LYS A 74 -8.85 8.63 -10.22
CA LYS A 74 -9.28 9.27 -9.00
C LYS A 74 -10.75 8.94 -8.71
N LYS A 75 -11.00 8.31 -7.57
CA LYS A 75 -12.33 8.00 -7.03
C LYS A 75 -12.88 9.14 -6.18
N SER A 76 -12.05 9.74 -5.34
CA SER A 76 -12.42 10.86 -4.46
C SER A 76 -11.18 11.64 -4.01
N GLY A 77 -11.36 12.80 -3.36
CA GLY A 77 -10.26 13.67 -2.91
C GLY A 77 -9.88 14.77 -3.90
N PRO A 78 -8.79 15.51 -3.68
CA PRO A 78 -8.39 16.63 -4.51
C PRO A 78 -7.67 16.22 -5.81
N GLY A 79 -7.02 15.04 -5.85
CA GLY A 79 -6.18 14.60 -6.96
C GLY A 79 -6.89 14.43 -8.32
N ILE A 80 -6.12 14.08 -9.33
CA ILE A 80 -6.56 13.91 -10.72
C ILE A 80 -6.16 12.54 -11.28
N ASP A 81 -6.83 12.13 -12.36
CA ASP A 81 -6.45 10.93 -13.11
C ASP A 81 -5.07 11.12 -13.73
N THR A 82 -4.26 10.06 -13.68
CA THR A 82 -2.91 10.09 -14.24
C THR A 82 -2.47 8.70 -14.72
N THR A 83 -1.55 8.64 -15.68
CA THR A 83 -1.11 7.38 -16.28
C THR A 83 0.40 7.35 -16.42
N LEU A 84 0.99 6.19 -16.12
CA LEU A 84 2.39 5.86 -16.34
C LEU A 84 2.52 4.81 -17.43
N ILE A 85 3.60 4.89 -18.20
CA ILE A 85 4.03 3.81 -19.09
C ILE A 85 5.10 3.01 -18.38
N LEU A 86 4.91 1.68 -18.33
CA LEU A 86 5.85 0.77 -17.71
C LEU A 86 7.16 0.72 -18.51
N ASP A 87 8.29 0.67 -17.81
CA ASP A 87 9.60 0.55 -18.44
C ASP A 87 9.96 -0.91 -18.77
N ALA A 88 11.02 -1.12 -19.55
CA ALA A 88 11.44 -2.45 -19.99
C ALA A 88 11.67 -3.46 -18.83
N THR A 89 12.08 -2.99 -17.64
CA THR A 89 12.26 -3.84 -16.46
C THR A 89 10.94 -4.23 -15.79
N GLU A 90 9.88 -3.47 -16.01
CA GLU A 90 8.53 -3.68 -15.48
C GLU A 90 7.67 -4.59 -16.36
N LEU A 91 8.09 -4.85 -17.61
CA LEU A 91 7.39 -5.72 -18.56
C LEU A 91 7.81 -7.20 -18.46
N VAL A 92 8.74 -7.55 -17.58
CA VAL A 92 9.34 -8.90 -17.50
C VAL A 92 8.47 -9.83 -16.63
N ALA A 93 8.27 -11.07 -17.09
CA ALA A 93 7.57 -12.09 -16.33
C ALA A 93 8.19 -12.35 -14.95
N GLY A 94 7.36 -12.74 -14.00
CA GLY A 94 7.75 -13.13 -12.66
C GLY A 94 7.51 -12.04 -11.63
N GLU A 95 8.14 -12.21 -10.47
CA GLU A 95 8.00 -11.31 -9.32
C GLU A 95 8.82 -10.03 -9.52
N ARG A 96 8.18 -8.90 -9.28
CA ARG A 96 8.81 -7.61 -9.04
C ARG A 96 8.63 -7.24 -7.57
N LEU A 97 9.75 -7.08 -6.88
CA LEU A 97 9.81 -6.60 -5.50
C LEU A 97 9.43 -5.11 -5.41
N HIS A 98 9.11 -4.66 -4.20
CA HIS A 98 8.78 -3.27 -3.88
C HIS A 98 9.80 -2.29 -4.45
N SER A 99 9.33 -1.42 -5.34
CA SER A 99 10.10 -0.32 -5.90
C SER A 99 9.15 0.78 -6.33
N ALA A 100 9.71 1.97 -6.59
CA ALA A 100 8.98 2.97 -7.36
C ALA A 100 8.86 2.51 -8.82
N PHE A 101 7.83 3.01 -9.51
CA PHE A 101 7.77 2.91 -10.96
C PHE A 101 8.98 3.63 -11.58
N ALA A 102 9.55 3.14 -12.67
CA ALA A 102 10.75 3.79 -13.23
C ALA A 102 10.46 5.19 -13.79
N ASN A 103 9.25 5.42 -14.29
CA ASN A 103 8.87 6.64 -15.00
C ASN A 103 7.91 7.55 -14.20
N TYR A 104 7.84 7.42 -12.87
CA TYR A 104 7.03 8.34 -12.05
C TYR A 104 7.70 9.71 -11.87
N GLY A 105 6.89 10.77 -11.83
CA GLY A 105 7.33 12.10 -11.43
C GLY A 105 7.25 12.29 -9.92
N GLU A 106 8.00 13.25 -9.38
CA GLU A 106 7.73 13.71 -8.02
C GLU A 106 6.33 14.34 -7.95
N SER A 107 5.63 14.13 -6.82
CA SER A 107 4.26 14.62 -6.61
C SER A 107 3.20 14.06 -7.59
N PHE A 108 3.43 12.85 -8.11
CA PHE A 108 2.55 12.20 -9.08
C PHE A 108 1.15 11.89 -8.54
N LEU A 109 1.01 11.68 -7.23
CA LEU A 109 -0.29 11.55 -6.53
C LEU A 109 -0.48 12.72 -5.56
N GLU A 110 -1.75 13.06 -5.30
CA GLU A 110 -2.13 14.15 -4.40
C GLU A 110 -2.69 13.61 -3.08
N ASP A 111 -2.24 14.20 -1.97
CA ASP A 111 -2.64 13.85 -0.61
C ASP A 111 -4.16 13.81 -0.42
N SER A 112 -4.65 12.96 0.49
CA SER A 112 -6.07 12.80 0.79
C SER A 112 -6.93 12.35 -0.42
N THR A 113 -6.35 11.60 -1.36
CA THR A 113 -7.03 11.12 -2.58
C THR A 113 -7.16 9.60 -2.59
N ILE A 114 -8.33 9.10 -3.01
CA ILE A 114 -8.57 7.66 -3.22
C ILE A 114 -8.51 7.37 -4.72
N TYR A 115 -7.73 6.35 -5.10
CA TYR A 115 -7.52 5.93 -6.48
C TYR A 115 -7.92 4.47 -6.70
N ASP A 116 -8.43 4.16 -7.90
CA ASP A 116 -8.31 2.82 -8.48
C ASP A 116 -7.05 2.79 -9.35
N ILE A 117 -6.21 1.76 -9.17
CA ILE A 117 -4.95 1.61 -9.92
C ILE A 117 -5.12 0.47 -10.92
N ILE A 118 -5.04 0.80 -12.21
CA ILE A 118 -5.41 -0.08 -13.32
C ILE A 118 -4.18 -0.39 -14.16
N PHE A 119 -3.79 -1.65 -14.21
CA PHE A 119 -2.72 -2.16 -15.03
C PHE A 119 -3.29 -2.65 -16.36
N THR A 120 -2.80 -2.11 -17.47
CA THR A 120 -3.07 -2.62 -18.81
C THR A 120 -1.81 -3.27 -19.37
N SER A 121 -1.92 -4.47 -19.91
CA SER A 121 -0.83 -5.22 -20.53
C SER A 121 -1.18 -5.65 -21.95
N ILE A 122 -0.18 -5.67 -22.82
CA ILE A 122 -0.29 -6.20 -24.19
C ILE A 122 0.93 -7.08 -24.45
N ASP A 123 0.72 -8.37 -24.73
CA ASP A 123 1.82 -9.27 -25.11
C ASP A 123 2.21 -9.17 -26.60
N THR A 124 3.24 -9.92 -27.00
CA THR A 124 3.73 -9.94 -28.39
C THR A 124 2.71 -10.49 -29.40
N ALA A 125 1.71 -11.25 -28.96
CA ALA A 125 0.64 -11.76 -29.80
C ALA A 125 -0.58 -10.81 -29.87
N GLY A 126 -0.58 -9.74 -29.06
CA GLY A 126 -1.64 -8.76 -28.97
C GLY A 126 -2.74 -9.11 -27.96
N ASN A 127 -2.55 -10.10 -27.09
CA ASN A 127 -3.51 -10.37 -26.01
C ASN A 127 -3.45 -9.23 -24.99
N ILE A 128 -4.62 -8.73 -24.59
CA ILE A 128 -4.75 -7.57 -23.69
C ILE A 128 -5.19 -8.06 -22.31
N GLY A 129 -4.43 -7.70 -21.27
CA GLY A 129 -4.78 -7.89 -19.86
C GLY A 129 -5.23 -6.58 -19.21
N LEU A 130 -6.10 -6.70 -18.21
CA LEU A 130 -6.63 -5.58 -17.43
C LEU A 130 -6.82 -6.03 -15.98
N ASP A 131 -5.95 -5.55 -15.10
CA ASP A 131 -5.93 -5.91 -13.68
C ASP A 131 -6.05 -4.65 -12.82
N THR A 132 -6.76 -4.71 -11.69
CA THR A 132 -7.11 -3.51 -10.91
C THR A 132 -6.87 -3.72 -9.41
N ILE A 133 -6.26 -2.71 -8.79
CA ILE A 133 -6.16 -2.53 -7.34
C ILE A 133 -7.12 -1.42 -6.96
N ALA A 134 -8.23 -1.74 -6.31
CA ALA A 134 -9.29 -0.77 -6.07
C ALA A 134 -9.14 -0.04 -4.73
N ASN A 135 -9.68 1.18 -4.64
CA ASN A 135 -9.83 1.94 -3.39
C ASN A 135 -8.52 2.14 -2.59
N VAL A 136 -7.41 2.46 -3.26
CA VAL A 136 -6.15 2.78 -2.59
C VAL A 136 -6.18 4.23 -2.10
N SER A 137 -5.96 4.46 -0.80
CA SER A 137 -5.91 5.79 -0.20
C SER A 137 -4.48 6.29 -0.15
N TYR A 138 -4.19 7.42 -0.78
CA TYR A 138 -2.89 8.10 -0.67
C TYR A 138 -2.97 9.23 0.35
N ASP A 139 -2.24 9.06 1.44
CA ASP A 139 -2.20 9.98 2.58
C ASP A 139 -0.78 10.10 3.13
N THR A 140 -0.28 11.33 3.18
CA THR A 140 1.06 11.73 3.61
C THR A 140 0.99 12.72 4.78
N THR A 141 -0.21 13.12 5.19
CA THR A 141 -0.42 14.02 6.31
C THR A 141 -0.26 13.22 7.61
N ALA A 142 0.54 13.75 8.54
CA ALA A 142 0.72 13.11 9.83
C ALA A 142 -0.49 13.35 10.75
N PRO A 143 -0.92 12.36 11.54
CA PRO A 143 -2.01 12.52 12.49
C PRO A 143 -1.66 13.53 13.58
N LYS A 144 -2.70 14.13 14.17
CA LYS A 144 -2.60 14.93 15.39
C LYS A 144 -3.34 14.26 16.51
N ILE A 145 -2.76 14.32 17.70
CA ILE A 145 -3.30 13.71 18.91
C ILE A 145 -3.58 14.82 19.93
N THR A 146 -4.77 14.78 20.52
CA THR A 146 -5.12 15.60 21.68
C THR A 146 -5.24 14.70 22.90
N LEU A 147 -4.51 15.02 23.97
CA LEU A 147 -4.64 14.36 25.26
C LEU A 147 -5.62 15.11 26.16
N THR A 148 -6.47 14.35 26.83
CA THR A 148 -7.37 14.84 27.88
C THR A 148 -7.32 13.93 29.08
N PHE A 149 -7.70 14.46 30.23
CA PHE A 149 -7.70 13.75 31.51
C PHE A 149 -9.07 13.87 32.15
N ASP A 150 -9.53 12.83 32.84
CA ASP A 150 -10.82 12.86 33.57
C ASP A 150 -10.81 13.75 34.82
N GLN A 151 -9.64 14.27 35.20
CA GLN A 151 -9.46 15.13 36.36
C GLN A 151 -9.75 16.60 36.06
N LEU A 152 -9.99 17.36 37.14
CA LEU A 152 -10.27 18.79 37.04
C LEU A 152 -9.08 19.55 36.45
N SER A 153 -9.36 20.26 35.36
CA SER A 153 -8.42 21.14 34.69
C SER A 153 -8.72 22.61 34.99
N ARG A 154 -7.70 23.37 35.39
CA ARG A 154 -7.78 24.80 35.66
C ARG A 154 -6.49 25.50 35.24
N ASP A 155 -6.61 26.66 34.61
CA ASP A 155 -5.47 27.50 34.21
C ASP A 155 -4.43 26.74 33.35
N ASN A 156 -4.89 25.83 32.47
CA ASN A 156 -4.10 24.96 31.61
C ASN A 156 -3.30 23.84 32.32
N TYR A 157 -3.63 23.55 33.58
CA TYR A 157 -3.09 22.42 34.35
C TYR A 157 -4.21 21.48 34.80
N THR A 158 -3.94 20.18 34.72
CA THR A 158 -4.74 19.14 35.34
C THR A 158 -4.09 18.77 36.67
N TYR A 159 -4.89 18.70 37.73
CA TYR A 159 -4.40 18.40 39.08
C TYR A 159 -4.86 17.01 39.51
N SER A 160 -3.97 16.27 40.15
CA SER A 160 -4.27 14.96 40.72
C SER A 160 -3.51 14.80 42.02
N THR A 161 -4.01 13.92 42.89
CA THR A 161 -3.38 13.62 44.17
C THR A 161 -2.76 12.22 44.14
N ALA A 162 -1.81 11.98 45.05
CA ALA A 162 -1.25 10.64 45.25
C ALA A 162 -2.36 9.57 45.35
N ASP A 163 -2.06 8.40 44.79
CA ASP A 163 -2.94 7.21 44.74
C ASP A 163 -4.23 7.40 43.94
N SER A 164 -4.42 8.54 43.26
CA SER A 164 -5.56 8.75 42.36
C SER A 164 -5.34 8.00 41.06
N VAL A 165 -6.40 7.40 40.52
CA VAL A 165 -6.41 6.86 39.17
C VAL A 165 -6.86 7.96 38.22
N VAL A 166 -6.09 8.19 37.17
CA VAL A 166 -6.36 9.18 36.12
C VAL A 166 -6.59 8.43 34.81
N LEU A 167 -7.73 8.71 34.19
CA LEU A 167 -8.00 8.23 32.84
C LEU A 167 -7.41 9.23 31.83
N VAL A 168 -6.33 8.82 31.18
CA VAL A 168 -5.76 9.51 30.03
C VAL A 168 -6.55 9.10 28.80
N THR A 169 -7.10 10.07 28.07
CA THR A 169 -7.77 9.84 26.79
C THR A 169 -7.01 10.56 25.69
N ALA A 170 -6.47 9.80 24.75
CA ALA A 170 -5.90 10.30 23.51
C ALA A 170 -6.95 10.26 22.40
N THR A 171 -7.08 11.37 21.68
CA THR A 171 -8.01 11.51 20.54
C THR A 171 -7.23 11.91 19.30
N TRP A 172 -7.26 11.07 18.28
CA TRP A 172 -6.67 11.30 16.97
C TRP A 172 -7.66 12.08 16.11
N ASP A 173 -7.15 12.95 15.24
CA ASP A 173 -7.98 13.61 14.21
C ASP A 173 -8.33 12.70 13.02
N GLU A 174 -7.70 11.52 12.96
CA GLU A 174 -7.98 10.45 12.01
C GLU A 174 -7.89 9.07 12.67
N ARG A 175 -8.16 7.99 11.90
CA ARG A 175 -8.11 6.63 12.45
C ARG A 175 -6.66 6.18 12.64
N ALA A 176 -6.30 5.77 13.86
CA ALA A 176 -5.06 5.04 14.09
C ALA A 176 -5.17 3.60 13.56
N GLU A 177 -4.01 2.97 13.26
CA GLU A 177 -3.93 1.54 12.98
C GLU A 177 -4.43 0.78 14.23
N PRO A 178 -5.52 0.00 14.13
CA PRO A 178 -6.20 -0.54 15.30
C PRO A 178 -5.51 -1.75 15.93
N THR A 179 -4.51 -2.33 15.27
CA THR A 179 -3.99 -3.66 15.58
C THR A 179 -2.47 -3.71 15.74
N GLU A 180 -1.65 -3.09 14.88
CA GLU A 180 -0.19 -3.12 15.05
C GLU A 180 0.58 -1.96 14.37
N PRO A 181 1.46 -1.24 15.10
CA PRO A 181 1.65 -1.31 16.55
C PRO A 181 0.46 -0.69 17.29
N THR A 182 0.04 -1.31 18.39
CA THR A 182 -0.92 -0.68 19.31
C THR A 182 -0.32 0.64 19.82
N PRO A 183 -1.07 1.76 19.84
CA PRO A 183 -0.60 3.01 20.41
C PRO A 183 -0.10 2.81 21.84
N THR A 184 1.10 3.30 22.12
CA THR A 184 1.72 3.29 23.44
C THR A 184 1.91 4.72 23.93
N ILE A 185 1.98 4.89 25.24
CA ILE A 185 2.28 6.18 25.87
C ILE A 185 3.24 5.97 27.02
N SER A 186 4.24 6.84 27.10
CA SER A 186 5.15 6.93 28.24
C SER A 186 4.77 8.10 29.13
N VAL A 187 4.95 7.94 30.44
CA VAL A 187 4.64 8.92 31.48
C VAL A 187 5.87 9.11 32.35
N ASP A 188 6.40 10.33 32.36
CA ASP A 188 7.54 10.75 33.18
C ASP A 188 7.03 11.62 34.33
N TYR A 189 7.22 11.14 35.56
CA TYR A 189 6.87 11.84 36.77
C TYR A 189 8.05 12.73 37.22
N GLY A 190 7.98 14.01 36.88
CA GLY A 190 9.12 14.94 36.90
C GLY A 190 9.65 15.41 38.27
N GLY A 191 9.93 14.52 39.22
CA GLY A 191 10.77 14.86 40.37
C GLY A 191 12.12 14.13 40.34
N GLY A 192 13.16 14.83 40.82
CA GLY A 192 14.55 14.59 40.45
C GLY A 192 15.09 13.16 40.63
N GLU A 193 16.04 12.82 39.74
CA GLU A 193 16.84 11.59 39.64
C GLU A 193 16.36 10.38 40.46
N GLY A 194 15.35 9.68 39.92
CA GLY A 194 14.86 8.41 40.46
C GLY A 194 13.81 7.77 39.55
N LEU A 195 14.28 7.13 38.48
CA LEU A 195 13.57 6.43 37.38
C LEU A 195 12.64 5.26 37.81
N GLU A 196 12.11 5.22 39.04
CA GLU A 196 11.51 4.00 39.60
C GLU A 196 9.98 3.89 39.41
N GLN A 197 9.30 4.96 39.00
CA GLN A 197 7.83 4.95 38.85
C GLN A 197 7.30 5.49 37.51
N ASP A 198 8.19 5.84 36.57
CA ASP A 198 7.79 6.19 35.21
C ASP A 198 7.11 5.00 34.52
N ILE A 199 6.14 5.32 33.68
CA ILE A 199 5.49 4.34 32.81
C ILE A 199 6.20 4.44 31.47
N SER A 200 6.73 3.33 30.96
CA SER A 200 7.37 3.28 29.65
C SER A 200 6.54 2.44 28.69
N ASP A 201 6.24 3.02 27.52
CA ASP A 201 5.57 2.40 26.37
C ASP A 201 4.35 1.56 26.75
N SER A 202 3.50 2.09 27.65
CA SER A 202 2.30 1.37 28.07
C SER A 202 1.27 1.39 26.95
N ALA A 203 0.82 0.21 26.53
CA ALA A 203 -0.22 0.06 25.52
C ALA A 203 -1.53 0.72 25.98
N MET A 204 -2.13 1.49 25.09
CA MET A 204 -3.45 2.08 25.30
C MET A 204 -4.56 1.10 24.88
N THR A 205 -5.77 1.31 25.38
CA THR A 205 -6.96 0.53 25.02
C THR A 205 -7.86 1.32 24.08
N MET A 206 -8.25 0.73 22.95
CA MET A 206 -9.20 1.34 22.02
C MET A 206 -10.58 1.49 22.68
N SER A 207 -11.15 2.70 22.64
CA SER A 207 -12.41 3.01 23.30
C SER A 207 -13.59 2.59 22.42
N GLY A 208 -14.38 1.62 22.88
CA GLY A 208 -15.65 1.25 22.23
C GLY A 208 -15.54 0.76 20.78
N GLY A 209 -14.35 0.35 20.32
CA GLY A 209 -14.09 -0.03 18.93
C GLY A 209 -13.79 1.15 17.99
N ASP A 210 -13.64 2.37 18.53
CA ASP A 210 -13.29 3.56 17.76
C ASP A 210 -11.77 3.78 17.78
N SER A 211 -11.10 3.54 16.65
CA SER A 211 -9.65 3.70 16.54
C SER A 211 -9.16 5.15 16.52
N THR A 212 -10.07 6.13 16.63
CA THR A 212 -9.73 7.55 16.85
C THR A 212 -9.63 7.89 18.34
N ILE A 213 -10.03 7.00 19.26
CA ILE A 213 -10.05 7.26 20.70
C ILE A 213 -9.39 6.10 21.45
N TRP A 214 -8.33 6.41 22.20
CA TRP A 214 -7.61 5.42 23.01
C TRP A 214 -7.45 5.91 24.43
N THR A 215 -7.47 4.99 25.40
CA THR A 215 -7.41 5.31 26.81
C THR A 215 -6.34 4.52 27.56
N LEU A 216 -5.80 5.13 28.61
CA LEU A 216 -4.94 4.48 29.59
C LEU A 216 -5.30 4.97 30.99
N GLU A 217 -5.53 4.06 31.92
CA GLU A 217 -5.60 4.40 33.34
C GLU A 217 -4.20 4.39 33.94
N ILE A 218 -3.79 5.50 34.54
CA ILE A 218 -2.53 5.61 35.27
C ILE A 218 -2.83 5.85 36.75
N THR A 219 -1.99 5.31 37.63
CA THR A 219 -2.05 5.61 39.07
C THR A 219 -0.99 6.66 39.39
N ILE A 220 -1.40 7.76 40.01
CA ILE A 220 -0.45 8.81 40.42
C ILE A 220 0.38 8.28 41.60
N PRO A 221 1.70 8.16 41.44
CA PRO A 221 2.55 7.61 42.47
C PRO A 221 2.61 8.54 43.68
N SER A 222 2.68 7.96 44.87
CA SER A 222 2.87 8.71 46.11
C SER A 222 4.33 9.14 46.30
N GLY A 223 4.58 10.08 47.21
CA GLY A 223 5.92 10.55 47.57
C GLY A 223 6.30 11.89 46.94
N ASP A 224 7.03 12.71 47.71
CA ASP A 224 7.36 14.09 47.30
C ASP A 224 8.32 14.18 46.11
N PHE A 225 8.99 13.08 45.76
CA PHE A 225 9.88 12.97 44.62
C PHE A 225 9.15 12.78 43.28
N ASN A 226 7.82 12.62 43.26
CA ASN A 226 7.02 12.63 42.04
C ASN A 226 6.25 13.96 41.87
N ASN A 227 6.53 14.94 42.74
CA ASN A 227 5.90 16.25 42.67
C ASN A 227 6.49 17.04 41.50
N GLY A 228 5.63 17.48 40.58
CA GLY A 228 6.05 18.29 39.45
C GLY A 228 5.11 18.16 38.27
N ASN A 229 5.57 18.64 37.13
CA ASN A 229 4.87 18.40 35.87
C ASN A 229 5.08 16.95 35.46
N VAL A 230 4.01 16.32 34.99
CA VAL A 230 4.05 15.00 34.36
C VAL A 230 4.17 15.21 32.86
N LEU A 231 5.13 14.55 32.22
CA LEU A 231 5.31 14.59 30.78
C LEU A 231 4.74 13.32 30.14
N PHE A 232 4.08 13.50 29.00
CA PHE A 232 3.53 12.42 28.19
C PHE A 232 4.23 12.44 26.84
N THR A 233 4.73 11.28 26.40
CA THR A 233 5.43 11.13 25.13
C THR A 233 5.01 9.85 24.42
#